data_AF-A0A094E571-F1
#
_entry.id   AF-A0A094E571-F1
#
_cell.length_a   1.000
_cell.length_b   1.000
_cell.length_c   1.000
_cell.angle_alpha   90.00
_cell.angle_beta   90.00
_cell.angle_gamma   90.00
#
_symmetry.space_group_name_H-M   'P 1'
#
loop_
_entity.id
_entity.type
_entity.pdbx_description
1 polymer ?
#
loop_
_entity_poly.entity_id
_entity_poly.type
_entity_poly.pdbx_seq_one_letter_code
_entity_poly.pdbx_strand_id
1 'polypeptide(L)' 'MDKNGFEGIIVEFAPRFENLKKLARELRNVLFPIRDGAIFTGTFRDSDIMYDGMIKAFNSAITFAGEEEQASA' A
#
# COMPACT_ATOMS: atom_id res chain seq x y z
N MET A 1 -14.07 -7.90 -2.66
CA MET A 1 -13.60 -6.60 -3.17
C MET A 1 -12.41 -6.88 -4.06
N ASP A 2 -12.53 -6.85 -5.38
CA ASP A 2 -11.43 -7.16 -6.31
C ASP A 2 -10.43 -5.99 -6.45
N LYS A 3 -9.44 -6.11 -7.34
CA LYS A 3 -8.48 -5.03 -7.62
C LYS A 3 -9.19 -3.73 -8.03
N ASN A 4 -10.25 -3.85 -8.82
CA ASN A 4 -11.00 -2.72 -9.35
C ASN A 4 -11.79 -2.00 -8.24
N GLY A 5 -12.36 -2.75 -7.30
CA GLY A 5 -13.02 -2.17 -6.13
C GLY A 5 -12.05 -1.34 -5.27
N PHE A 6 -10.80 -1.80 -5.10
CA PHE A 6 -9.83 -1.06 -4.29
C PHE A 6 -9.38 0.23 -4.95
N GLU A 7 -9.18 0.24 -6.27
CA GLU A 7 -8.89 1.47 -7.00
C GLU A 7 -10.03 2.51 -6.89
N GLY A 8 -11.28 2.04 -6.77
CA GLY A 8 -12.43 2.91 -6.44
C GLY A 8 -12.24 3.69 -5.14
N ILE A 9 -11.71 3.07 -4.09
CA ILE A 9 -11.40 3.78 -2.83
C ILE A 9 -10.21 4.73 -3.00
N ILE A 10 -9.20 4.33 -3.79
CA ILE A 10 -8.00 5.15 -4.00
C ILE A 10 -8.33 6.47 -4.69
N VAL A 11 -9.27 6.50 -5.63
CA VAL A 11 -9.67 7.74 -6.33
C VAL A 11 -10.42 8.73 -5.42
N GLU A 12 -10.97 8.27 -4.29
CA GLU A 12 -11.66 9.13 -3.31
C GLU A 12 -10.70 9.90 -2.39
N PHE A 13 -9.39 9.62 -2.44
CA PHE A 13 -8.41 10.35 -1.63
C PHE A 13 -8.39 11.82 -2.02
N ALA A 14 -8.51 12.70 -1.03
CA ALA A 14 -8.40 14.15 -1.24
C ALA A 14 -7.05 14.51 -1.88
N PRO A 15 -6.97 15.57 -2.71
CA PRO A 15 -5.73 15.94 -3.41
C PRO A 15 -4.50 16.11 -2.51
N ARG A 16 -4.68 16.58 -1.26
CA ARG A 16 -3.60 16.71 -0.27
C ARG A 16 -2.96 15.39 0.17
N PHE A 17 -3.56 14.26 -0.19
CA PHE A 17 -3.12 12.90 0.13
C PHE A 17 -2.76 12.10 -1.13
N GLU A 18 -2.50 12.77 -2.26
CA GLU A 18 -2.15 12.12 -3.52
C GLU A 18 -0.92 11.20 -3.36
N ASN A 19 0.08 11.67 -2.61
CA ASN A 19 1.31 10.91 -2.30
C ASN A 19 1.03 9.62 -1.51
N LEU A 20 -0.06 9.55 -0.74
CA LEU A 20 -0.44 8.36 0.03
C LEU A 20 -1.08 7.26 -0.83
N LYS A 21 -1.55 7.56 -2.04
CA LYS A 21 -2.21 6.56 -2.91
C LYS A 21 -1.28 5.39 -3.25
N LYS A 22 0.01 5.67 -3.45
CA LYS A 22 1.02 4.62 -3.71
C LYS A 22 1.16 3.69 -2.52
N LEU A 23 1.36 4.26 -1.32
CA LEU A 23 1.46 3.50 -0.07
C LEU A 23 0.20 2.64 0.17
N ALA A 24 -0.99 3.20 -0.04
CA ALA A 24 -2.24 2.47 0.14
C ALA A 24 -2.35 1.23 -0.78
N ARG A 25 -1.89 1.34 -2.04
CA ARG A 25 -1.82 0.19 -2.96
C ARG A 25 -0.82 -0.87 -2.51
N GLU A 26 0.35 -0.45 -2.05
CA GLU A 26 1.36 -1.36 -1.52
C GLU A 26 0.84 -2.12 -0.29
N LEU A 27 0.26 -1.41 0.69
CA LEU A 27 -0.32 -2.01 1.89
C LEU A 27 -1.46 -3.00 1.53
N ARG A 28 -2.34 -2.65 0.58
CA ARG A 28 -3.38 -3.57 0.13
C ARG A 28 -2.81 -4.85 -0.48
N ASN A 29 -1.71 -4.76 -1.23
CA ASN A 29 -1.07 -5.93 -1.81
C ASN A 29 -0.38 -6.81 -0.77
N VAL A 30 0.17 -6.20 0.29
CA VAL A 30 0.77 -6.94 1.42
C VAL A 30 -0.31 -7.64 2.25
N LEU A 31 -1.37 -6.92 2.63
CA LEU A 31 -2.41 -7.42 3.53
C LEU A 31 -3.39 -8.36 2.83
N PHE A 32 -3.72 -8.08 1.57
CA PHE A 32 -4.73 -8.80 0.80
C PHE A 32 -4.18 -9.26 -0.56
N PRO A 33 -3.08 -10.05 -0.55
CA PRO A 33 -2.46 -10.52 -1.78
C PRO A 33 -3.43 -11.36 -2.59
N ILE A 34 -3.31 -11.31 -3.91
CA ILE A 34 -4.05 -12.22 -4.80
C ILE A 34 -3.29 -13.55 -4.82
N ARG A 35 -3.96 -14.63 -4.43
CA ARG A 35 -3.46 -16.01 -4.47
C ARG A 35 -4.47 -16.85 -5.24
N ASP A 36 -4.00 -17.57 -6.25
CA ASP A 36 -4.84 -18.40 -7.13
C ASP A 36 -6.04 -17.64 -7.73
N GLY A 37 -5.82 -16.37 -8.11
CA GLY A 37 -6.84 -15.51 -8.70
C GLY A 37 -7.88 -14.96 -7.72
N ALA A 38 -7.83 -15.34 -6.45
CA ALA A 38 -8.70 -14.85 -5.39
C ALA A 38 -7.93 -13.98 -4.39
N ILE A 39 -8.65 -13.12 -3.67
CA ILE A 39 -8.02 -12.30 -2.64
C ILE A 39 -7.91 -13.12 -1.37
N PHE A 40 -6.69 -13.17 -0.85
CA PHE A 40 -6.43 -13.76 0.45
C PHE A 40 -6.95 -12.84 1.55
N THR A 41 -7.92 -13.32 2.33
CA THR A 41 -8.46 -12.63 3.51
C THR A 41 -8.27 -13.44 4.80
N GLY A 42 -7.49 -14.52 4.74
CA GLY A 42 -7.21 -15.37 5.88
C GLY A 42 -6.05 -14.85 6.73
N THR A 43 -5.73 -15.58 7.79
CA THR A 43 -4.57 -15.29 8.64
C THR A 43 -3.29 -15.80 7.99
N PHE A 44 -2.26 -14.95 7.93
CA PHE A 44 -0.93 -15.37 7.51
C PHE A 44 -0.38 -16.42 8.49
N ARG A 45 0.10 -17.55 7.98
CA ARG A 45 0.77 -18.56 8.81
C ARG A 45 2.11 -18.05 9.35
N ASP A 46 2.79 -17.28 8.51
CA ASP A 46 4.00 -16.56 8.85
C ASP A 46 3.66 -15.08 8.86
N SER A 47 3.53 -14.52 10.07
CA SER A 47 3.20 -13.11 10.27
C SER A 47 4.32 -12.17 9.85
N ASP A 48 5.57 -12.65 9.83
CA ASP A 48 6.73 -11.81 9.57
C ASP A 48 6.70 -11.32 8.13
N ILE A 49 6.26 -12.16 7.18
CA ILE A 49 6.03 -11.76 5.78
C ILE A 49 5.08 -10.57 5.67
N MET A 50 4.01 -10.55 6.47
CA MET A 50 3.04 -9.45 6.47
C MET A 50 3.65 -8.20 7.10
N TYR A 51 4.25 -8.32 8.29
CA TYR A 51 4.81 -7.18 9.01
C TYR A 51 6.01 -6.56 8.27
N ASP A 52 6.95 -7.37 7.80
CA ASP A 52 8.10 -6.91 7.01
C ASP A 52 7.64 -6.24 5.71
N GLY A 53 6.62 -6.79 5.06
CA GLY A 53 6.00 -6.20 3.89
C GLY A 53 5.43 -4.80 4.17
N MET A 54 4.71 -4.64 5.30
CA MET A 54 4.17 -3.35 5.72
C MET A 54 5.28 -2.36 6.06
N ILE A 55 6.27 -2.78 6.86
CA ILE A 55 7.42 -1.94 7.24
C ILE A 55 8.15 -1.44 5.99
N LYS A 56 8.38 -2.32 5.01
CA LYS A 56 9.02 -1.95 3.75
C LYS A 56 8.21 -0.92 2.95
N ALA A 57 6.89 -1.06 2.90
CA ALA A 57 6.01 -0.11 2.21
C ALA A 57 6.09 1.28 2.87
N PHE A 58 6.02 1.33 4.21
CA PHE A 58 6.17 2.60 4.95
C PHE A 58 7.54 3.23 4.76
N ASN A 59 8.63 2.45 4.89
CA ASN A 59 9.99 2.96 4.67
C ASN A 59 10.14 3.56 3.27
N SER A 60 9.59 2.89 2.25
CA SER A 60 9.62 3.36 0.86
C SER A 60 8.83 4.66 0.68
N ALA A 61 7.68 4.79 1.34
CA ALA A 61 6.88 6.01 1.32
C ALA A 61 7.56 7.18 2.06
N ILE A 62 8.22 6.91 3.19
CA ILE A 62 8.97 7.92 3.96
C ILE A 62 10.17 8.42 3.16
N THR A 63 10.94 7.52 2.54
CA THR A 63 12.07 7.90 1.68
C THR A 63 11.60 8.78 0.52
N PHE A 64 10.52 8.37 -0.17
CA PHE A 64 9.97 9.15 -1.28
C PHE A 64 9.49 10.54 -0.83
N ALA A 65 8.80 10.64 0.31
CA ALA A 65 8.36 11.93 0.85
C ALA A 65 9.54 12.85 1.21
N GLY A 66 10.62 12.29 1.77
CA GLY A 66 11.84 13.06 2.07
C GLY A 66 12.60 13.53 0.82
N GLU A 67 12.52 12.79 -0.28
CA GLU A 67 13.07 13.20 -1.59
C GLU A 67 12.24 14.31 -2.24
N GLU A 68 10.90 14.25 -2.15
CA GLU A 68 10.01 15.32 -2.63
C GLU A 68 10.25 16.64 -1.90
N GLU A 69 10.48 16.61 -0.59
CA GLU A 69 10.76 17.80 0.22
C GLU A 69 12.09 18.46 -0.18
N GLN A 70 13.14 17.67 -0.43
CA GLN A 70 14.45 18.17 -0.91
C GLN A 70 14.42 18.70 -2.35
N ALA A 71 13.57 18.15 -3.23
CA ALA A 71 13.43 18.63 -4.60
C ALA A 71 12.60 19.92 -4.72
N SER A 72 11.85 20.27 -3.68
CA SER A 72 11.00 21.46 -3.60
C SER A 72 11.64 22.66 -2.88
N ALA A 73 12.83 22.47 -2.30
CA ALA A 73 13.63 23.47 -1.60
C ALA A 73 14.69 24.13 -2.50
#